data_AF-B7P9Q5-F1
#
_entry.id   AF-B7P9Q5-F1
#
_cell.length_a   1.000
_cell.length_b   1.000
_cell.length_c   1.000
_cell.angle_alpha   90.00
_cell.angle_beta   90.00
_cell.angle_gamma   90.00
#
_symmetry.space_group_name_H-M   'P 1'
#
loop_
_entity.id
_entity.type
_entity.pdbx_description
1 polymer ?
#
loop_
_entity_poly.entity_id
_entity_poly.type
_entity_poly.pdbx_seq_one_letter_code
_entity_poly.pdbx_strand_id
1 'polypeptide(L)'
;MHLFVQRSTHDIDESTCEACLLICRWTIRTFTYWNDKGVPHLSFMEYMRTAYDIFTKPLYEVVQRNYERHGRVYGTYQGFVPTLVVGDPNLLRDICVRDFKSFADRSVSLN
;
A
#
# COMPACT_ATOMS: atom_id res chain seq x y z
N MET A 1 39.70 -18.82 -18.09
CA MET A 1 39.15 -17.75 -17.21
C MET A 1 37.82 -17.19 -17.70
N HIS A 2 37.61 -16.97 -19.01
CA HIS A 2 36.34 -16.46 -19.56
C HIS A 2 35.09 -17.36 -19.32
N LEU A 3 35.24 -18.69 -19.37
CA LEU A 3 34.12 -19.63 -19.14
C LEU A 3 33.63 -19.66 -17.68
N PHE A 4 34.47 -19.27 -16.72
CA PHE A 4 34.10 -19.24 -15.29
C PHE A 4 33.31 -17.97 -14.93
N VAL A 5 33.61 -16.86 -15.62
CA VAL A 5 32.88 -15.59 -15.50
C VAL A 5 31.47 -15.71 -16.10
N GLN A 6 31.32 -16.31 -17.29
CA GLN A 6 30.00 -16.49 -17.91
C GLN A 6 29.06 -17.41 -17.13
N ARG A 7 29.59 -18.45 -16.47
CA ARG A 7 28.78 -19.35 -15.65
C ARG A 7 28.30 -18.66 -14.37
N SER A 8 29.19 -17.89 -13.72
CA SER A 8 28.81 -17.10 -12.53
C SER A 8 27.78 -16.03 -12.86
N THR A 9 27.87 -15.33 -14.00
CA THR A 9 26.86 -14.32 -14.39
C THR A 9 25.49 -14.91 -14.69
N HIS A 10 25.44 -16.15 -15.18
CA HIS A 10 24.17 -16.85 -15.48
C HIS A 10 23.48 -17.36 -14.20
N ASP A 11 24.25 -17.85 -13.23
CA ASP A 11 23.74 -18.22 -11.90
C ASP A 11 23.25 -16.99 -11.10
N ILE A 12 23.91 -15.83 -11.26
CA ILE A 12 23.46 -14.55 -10.66
C ILE A 12 22.17 -14.05 -11.31
N ASP A 13 22.03 -14.18 -12.64
CA ASP A 13 20.80 -13.81 -13.38
C ASP A 13 19.60 -14.65 -12.95
N GLU A 14 19.76 -15.97 -12.82
CA GLU A 14 18.71 -16.90 -12.40
C GLU A 14 18.25 -16.63 -10.96
N SER A 15 19.20 -16.43 -10.04
CA SER A 15 18.91 -16.07 -8.64
C SER A 15 18.23 -14.70 -8.51
N THR A 16 18.64 -13.73 -9.34
CA THR A 16 18.03 -12.39 -9.39
C THR A 16 16.62 -12.47 -9.95
N CYS A 17 16.39 -13.32 -10.95
CA CYS A 17 15.08 -13.53 -11.56
C CYS A 17 14.11 -14.17 -10.56
N GLU A 18 14.53 -15.20 -9.81
CA GLU A 18 13.70 -15.80 -8.75
C GLU A 18 13.35 -14.78 -7.65
N ALA A 19 14.32 -13.99 -7.19
CA ALA A 19 14.08 -12.94 -6.21
C ALA A 19 13.07 -11.90 -6.76
N CYS A 20 13.23 -11.47 -8.01
CA CYS A 20 12.30 -10.57 -8.68
C CYS A 20 10.89 -11.16 -8.78
N LEU A 21 10.76 -12.45 -9.11
CA LEU A 21 9.45 -13.13 -9.18
C LEU A 21 8.78 -13.22 -7.80
N LEU A 22 9.54 -13.51 -6.75
CA LEU A 22 9.03 -13.53 -5.38
C LEU A 22 8.57 -12.14 -4.93
N ILE A 23 9.35 -11.10 -5.23
CA ILE A 23 9.00 -9.70 -4.93
C ILE A 23 7.75 -9.30 -5.70
N CYS A 24 7.70 -9.53 -7.01
CA CYS A 24 6.53 -9.24 -7.84
C CYS A 24 5.28 -9.96 -7.35
N ARG A 25 5.39 -11.24 -6.98
CA ARG A 25 4.26 -12.00 -6.44
C ARG A 25 3.80 -11.44 -5.10
N TRP A 26 4.73 -11.07 -4.23
CA TRP A 26 4.40 -10.48 -2.93
C TRP A 26 3.72 -9.11 -3.09
N THR A 27 4.23 -8.24 -3.95
CA THR A 27 3.62 -6.92 -4.21
C THR A 27 2.23 -7.06 -4.80
N ILE A 28 2.05 -7.92 -5.80
CA ILE A 28 0.72 -8.18 -6.39
C ILE A 28 -0.26 -8.63 -5.31
N ARG A 29 0.13 -9.58 -4.44
CA ARG A 29 -0.75 -10.06 -3.37
C ARG A 29 -1.12 -8.98 -2.35
N THR A 30 -0.19 -8.10 -2.03
CA THR A 30 -0.46 -6.97 -1.13
C THR A 30 -1.44 -6.00 -1.78
N PHE A 31 -1.22 -5.62 -3.04
CA PHE A 31 -2.05 -4.63 -3.74
C PHE A 31 -3.43 -5.16 -4.15
N THR A 32 -3.64 -6.47 -4.21
CA THR A 32 -4.97 -7.08 -4.45
C THR A 32 -5.86 -7.14 -3.20
N TYR A 33 -5.34 -6.82 -2.02
CA TYR A 33 -6.06 -6.96 -0.75
C TYR A 33 -7.44 -6.27 -0.74
N TRP A 34 -7.51 -5.02 -1.21
CA TRP A 34 -8.78 -4.27 -1.24
C TRP A 34 -9.76 -4.76 -2.29
N ASN A 35 -9.26 -5.35 -3.38
CA ASN A 35 -10.08 -5.93 -4.43
C ASN A 35 -10.92 -7.10 -3.89
N ASP A 36 -10.30 -7.95 -3.06
CA ASP A 36 -10.97 -9.10 -2.44
C ASP A 36 -12.05 -8.69 -1.41
N LYS A 37 -12.00 -7.45 -0.91
CA LYS A 37 -12.95 -6.91 0.07
C LYS A 37 -14.07 -6.09 -0.55
N GLY A 38 -14.02 -5.81 -1.86
CA GLY A 38 -15.01 -4.98 -2.54
C GLY A 38 -15.02 -3.53 -2.05
N VAL A 39 -13.94 -3.05 -1.45
CA VAL A 39 -13.81 -1.67 -0.97
C VAL A 39 -13.25 -0.80 -2.10
N PRO A 40 -13.84 0.38 -2.39
CA PRO A 40 -13.24 1.35 -3.30
C PRO A 40 -11.82 1.65 -2.87
N HIS A 41 -10.83 1.54 -3.76
CA HIS A 41 -9.43 1.69 -3.39
C HIS A 41 -8.65 2.40 -4.49
N LEU A 42 -7.51 2.97 -4.10
CA LEU A 42 -6.57 3.56 -5.06
C LEU A 42 -5.95 2.45 -5.90
N SER A 43 -5.98 2.60 -7.22
CA SER A 43 -5.16 1.75 -8.09
C SER A 43 -3.68 1.91 -7.79
N PHE A 44 -2.85 0.95 -8.19
CA PHE A 44 -1.40 1.01 -7.96
C PHE A 44 -0.78 2.33 -8.46
N MET A 45 -1.18 2.81 -9.64
CA MET A 45 -0.68 4.06 -10.21
C MET A 45 -1.15 5.30 -9.43
N GLU A 46 -2.39 5.28 -8.92
CA GLU A 46 -2.92 6.36 -8.07
C GLU A 46 -2.27 6.37 -6.70
N TYR A 47 -1.97 5.20 -6.14
CA TYR A 47 -1.19 5.07 -4.92
C TYR A 47 0.21 5.65 -5.11
N MET A 48 0.93 5.26 -6.16
CA MET A 48 2.28 5.80 -6.44
C MET A 48 2.26 7.32 -6.61
N ARG A 49 1.24 7.86 -7.30
CA ARG A 49 1.04 9.32 -7.42
C ARG A 49 0.76 9.96 -6.07
N THR A 50 -0.12 9.37 -5.26
CA THR A 50 -0.48 9.86 -3.93
C THR A 50 0.74 9.86 -3.01
N ALA A 51 1.55 8.80 -3.03
CA ALA A 51 2.79 8.72 -2.27
C ALA A 51 3.75 9.85 -2.66
N TYR A 52 3.91 10.12 -3.96
CA TYR A 52 4.72 11.25 -4.43
C TYR A 52 4.12 12.61 -4.03
N ASP A 53 2.80 12.78 -4.16
CA ASP A 53 2.09 13.99 -3.78
C ASP A 53 2.22 14.26 -2.27
N ILE A 54 2.23 13.23 -1.41
CA ILE A 54 2.45 13.39 0.04
C ILE A 54 3.84 13.98 0.36
N PHE A 55 4.86 13.68 -0.45
CA PHE A 55 6.21 14.24 -0.26
C PHE A 55 6.38 15.64 -0.87
N THR A 56 5.52 16.03 -1.81
CA THR A 56 5.66 17.29 -2.56
C THR A 56 4.63 18.35 -2.21
N LYS A 57 3.48 17.95 -1.65
CA LYS A 57 2.33 18.78 -1.34
C LYS A 57 1.90 18.62 0.12
N PRO A 58 1.18 19.59 0.68
CA PRO A 58 0.62 19.45 2.02
C PRO A 58 -0.41 18.30 2.08
N LEU A 59 -0.34 17.51 3.15
CA LEU A 59 -1.14 16.29 3.33
C LEU A 59 -2.65 16.52 3.18
N TYR A 60 -3.17 17.64 3.70
CA TYR A 60 -4.61 17.92 3.65
C TYR A 60 -5.13 18.03 2.21
N GLU A 61 -4.35 18.61 1.29
CA GLU A 61 -4.74 18.73 -0.12
C GLU A 61 -4.83 17.35 -0.77
N VAL A 62 -3.87 16.48 -0.45
CA VAL A 62 -3.83 15.11 -0.97
C VAL A 62 -5.00 14.29 -0.45
N VAL A 63 -5.28 14.37 0.85
CA VAL A 63 -6.40 13.66 1.48
C VAL A 63 -7.74 14.17 0.92
N GLN A 64 -7.92 15.47 0.79
CA GLN A 64 -9.13 16.07 0.23
C GLN A 64 -9.35 15.61 -1.22
N ARG A 65 -8.32 15.67 -2.05
CA ARG A 65 -8.40 15.21 -3.44
C ARG A 65 -8.78 13.73 -3.55
N ASN A 66 -8.23 12.89 -2.69
CA ASN A 66 -8.53 11.47 -2.67
C ASN A 66 -9.95 11.19 -2.16
N TYR A 67 -10.42 11.95 -1.17
CA TYR A 67 -11.80 11.92 -0.67
C TYR A 67 -12.80 12.32 -1.76
N GLU A 68 -12.53 13.37 -2.52
CA GLU A 68 -13.39 13.82 -3.63
C GLU A 68 -13.49 12.78 -4.75
N ARG A 69 -12.41 12.02 -4.99
CA ARG A 69 -12.35 11.01 -6.07
C ARG A 69 -12.93 9.65 -5.68
N HIS A 70 -12.59 9.14 -4.51
CA HIS A 70 -12.93 7.78 -4.08
C HIS A 70 -14.09 7.74 -3.08
N GLY A 71 -14.52 8.91 -2.60
CA GLY A 71 -15.61 9.06 -1.66
C GLY A 71 -15.17 9.02 -0.21
N ARG A 72 -16.15 8.79 0.66
CA ARG A 72 -16.03 8.96 2.12
C ARG A 72 -15.28 7.82 2.80
N VAL A 73 -15.18 6.67 2.14
CA VAL A 73 -14.48 5.49 2.64
C VAL A 73 -13.73 4.87 1.48
N TYR A 74 -12.41 4.74 1.60
CA TYR A 74 -11.59 4.13 0.56
C TYR A 74 -10.34 3.45 1.13
N GLY A 75 -9.90 2.39 0.45
CA GLY A 75 -8.66 1.68 0.72
C GLY A 75 -7.46 2.35 0.07
N THR A 76 -6.36 2.40 0.80
CA THR A 76 -5.03 2.78 0.32
C THR A 76 -3.99 1.88 0.98
N TYR A 77 -2.72 2.20 0.81
CA TYR A 77 -1.62 1.52 1.49
C TYR A 77 -0.76 2.57 2.20
N GLN A 78 -0.21 2.22 3.35
CA GLN A 78 0.91 2.94 3.96
C GLN A 78 2.15 2.06 3.82
N GLY A 79 2.97 2.34 2.81
CA GLY A 79 4.02 1.42 2.39
C GLY A 79 3.40 0.14 1.80
N PHE A 80 3.48 -0.96 2.55
CA PHE A 80 2.88 -2.25 2.19
C PHE A 80 1.75 -2.68 3.15
N VAL A 81 1.38 -1.83 4.10
CA VAL A 81 0.29 -2.11 5.04
C VAL A 81 -1.02 -1.60 4.43
N PRO A 82 -2.05 -2.44 4.24
CA PRO A 82 -3.35 -1.98 3.79
C PRO A 82 -3.95 -1.01 4.83
N THR A 83 -4.34 0.17 4.38
CA THR A 83 -4.89 1.23 5.24
C THR A 83 -6.26 1.67 4.75
N LEU A 84 -7.26 1.67 5.62
CA LEU A 84 -8.59 2.19 5.32
C LEU A 84 -8.67 3.67 5.72
N VAL A 85 -9.05 4.52 4.79
CA VAL A 85 -9.37 5.92 5.08
C VAL A 85 -10.86 6.05 5.31
N VAL A 86 -11.25 6.61 6.45
CA VAL A 86 -12.65 6.78 6.86
C VAL A 86 -12.92 8.27 7.13
N GLY A 87 -13.81 8.85 6.32
CA GLY A 87 -14.34 10.20 6.47
C GLY A 87 -15.85 10.26 6.76
N ASP A 88 -16.48 9.12 7.07
CA ASP A 88 -17.86 9.10 7.56
C ASP A 88 -17.91 9.26 9.09
N PRO A 89 -18.63 10.27 9.63
CA PRO A 89 -18.64 10.56 11.06
C PRO A 89 -19.37 9.51 11.89
N ASN A 90 -20.35 8.79 11.32
CA ASN A 90 -21.03 7.71 12.03
C ASN A 90 -20.09 6.51 12.17
N LEU A 91 -19.36 6.16 11.11
CA LEU A 91 -18.37 5.10 11.15
C LEU A 91 -17.18 5.46 12.06
N LEU A 92 -16.73 6.72 12.05
CA LEU A 92 -15.71 7.20 12.98
C LEU A 92 -16.18 7.14 14.44
N ARG A 93 -17.44 7.50 14.73
CA ARG A 93 -18.00 7.38 16.07
C ARG A 93 -17.96 5.93 16.54
N ASP A 94 -18.35 5.01 15.66
CA ASP A 94 -18.35 3.59 15.96
C ASP A 94 -16.93 3.08 16.26
N ILE A 95 -15.96 3.40 15.41
CA ILE A 95 -14.55 3.01 15.56
C ILE A 95 -13.91 3.64 16.81
N CYS A 96 -14.10 4.95 17.00
CA CYS A 96 -13.39 5.71 18.03
C CYS A 96 -14.05 5.66 19.41
N VAL A 97 -15.34 5.32 19.50
CA VAL A 97 -16.09 5.30 20.77
C VAL A 97 -16.48 3.89 21.17
N ARG A 98 -17.19 3.16 20.29
CA ARG A 98 -17.73 1.84 20.62
C ARG A 98 -16.64 0.79 20.59
N ASP A 99 -15.85 0.76 19.52
CA ASP A 99 -14.91 -0.32 19.22
C ASP A 99 -13.45 0.10 19.43
N PHE A 100 -13.20 1.18 20.18
CA PHE A 100 -11.87 1.78 20.36
C PHE A 100 -10.79 0.78 20.78
N LYS A 101 -11.14 -0.18 21.65
CA LYS A 101 -10.20 -1.21 22.14
C LYS A 101 -9.67 -2.08 21.00
N SER A 102 -10.49 -2.36 19.98
CA SER A 102 -10.11 -3.14 18.80
C SER A 102 -9.25 -2.33 17.82
N PHE A 103 -9.27 -1.00 17.93
CA PHE A 103 -8.53 -0.07 17.06
C PHE A 103 -7.57 0.82 17.86
N ALA A 104 -7.03 0.32 18.98
CA ALA A 104 -6.15 1.09 19.85
C ALA A 104 -4.74 1.22 19.24
N ASP A 105 -4.28 0.23 18.49
CA ASP A 105 -3.02 0.26 17.76
C ASP A 105 -3.24 0.80 16.34
N ARG A 106 -2.94 2.09 16.13
CA ARG A 106 -3.24 2.84 14.89
C ARG A 106 -2.00 3.29 14.14
N SER A 107 -0.80 3.05 14.66
CA SER A 107 0.44 3.53 14.07
C SER A 107 1.25 2.38 13.51
N VAL A 108 1.70 2.53 12.26
CA VAL A 108 2.80 1.72 11.75
C VAL A 108 4.04 2.10 12.56
N SER A 109 4.40 1.28 13.54
CA SER A 109 5.67 1.39 14.25
C SER A 109 6.78 1.00 13.28
N LEU A 110 7.58 1.97 12.85
CA LEU A 110 8.85 1.71 12.17
C LEU A 110 9.85 1.23 13.24
N ASN A 111 9.99 -0.08 13.39
CA ASN A 111 11.03 -0.69 14.23
C ASN A 111 11.81 -1.71 13.41
#